data_AF-Q04814-F1
#
_entry.id   AF-Q04814-F1
#
_cell.length_a   1.000
_cell.length_b   1.000
_cell.length_c   1.000
_cell.angle_alpha   90.00
_cell.angle_beta   90.00
_cell.angle_gamma   90.00
#
_symmetry.space_group_name_H-M   'P 1'
#
loop_
_entity.id
_entity.type
_entity.pdbx_description
1 polymer ?
#
loop_
_entity_poly.entity_id
_entity_poly.type
_entity_poly.pdbx_seq_one_letter_code
_entity_poly.pdbx_strand_id
1 'polypeptide(L)'
;MFGKVFVSYIRTRIGFKPLSTIYTPVSSSSLSFDKEACFPFKKWHELNMSQKQEFIQRFVKNYRHQYPSSKTNVSLKGLSIGMDEHNDSPSVFGIFYNDIWKSFKNEQLGTNNDNMKSGSRFSHPSFKQLLIQK
;
A
#
# COMPACT_ATOMS: atom_id res chain seq x y z
N MET A 1 -4.97 -57.08 -16.34
CA MET A 1 -6.00 -56.03 -16.45
C MET A 1 -5.42 -54.74 -15.87
N PHE A 2 -4.90 -53.86 -16.74
CA PHE A 2 -5.31 -52.45 -16.96
C PHE A 2 -5.39 -51.59 -15.68
N GLY A 3 -4.74 -50.45 -15.55
CA GLY A 3 -4.10 -49.61 -16.56
C GLY A 3 -3.19 -48.54 -15.97
N LYS A 4 -2.21 -48.15 -16.79
CA LYS A 4 -1.25 -47.06 -16.58
C LYS A 4 -1.97 -45.73 -16.83
N VAL A 5 -1.83 -44.76 -15.91
CA VAL A 5 -2.17 -43.37 -16.18
C VAL A 5 -0.89 -42.64 -16.59
N PHE A 6 -0.74 -42.39 -17.88
CA PHE A 6 0.27 -41.52 -18.46
C PHE A 6 -0.27 -40.09 -18.42
N VAL A 7 0.36 -39.20 -17.64
CA VAL A 7 0.12 -37.75 -17.78
C VAL A 7 1.11 -37.22 -18.81
N SER A 8 0.60 -37.04 -20.02
CA SER A 8 1.33 -36.48 -21.16
C SER A 8 1.42 -34.96 -21.01
N TYR A 9 2.62 -34.45 -20.78
CA TYR A 9 2.87 -33.00 -20.76
C TYR A 9 2.98 -32.52 -22.21
N ILE A 10 1.91 -31.92 -22.72
CA ILE A 10 1.85 -31.34 -24.06
C ILE A 10 2.68 -30.05 -24.04
N ARG A 11 3.92 -30.14 -24.52
CA ARG A 11 4.83 -28.99 -24.70
C ARG A 11 4.51 -28.34 -26.04
N THR A 12 3.58 -27.40 -26.06
CA THR A 12 3.28 -26.59 -27.25
C THR A 12 4.49 -25.73 -27.59
N ARG A 13 5.19 -26.08 -28.67
CA ARG A 13 6.21 -25.24 -29.31
C ARG A 13 5.50 -24.07 -29.99
N ILE A 14 5.56 -22.89 -29.39
CA ILE A 14 5.26 -21.65 -30.10
C ILE A 14 6.53 -21.28 -30.86
N GLY A 15 6.45 -21.40 -32.18
CA GLY A 15 7.52 -21.07 -33.10
C GLY A 15 7.85 -19.58 -33.05
N PHE A 16 9.13 -19.28 -32.85
CA PHE A 16 9.70 -17.97 -33.11
C PHE A 16 9.67 -17.71 -34.63
N LYS A 17 8.86 -16.74 -35.06
CA LYS A 17 9.06 -16.05 -36.35
C LYS A 17 9.68 -14.69 -36.04
N PRO A 18 10.85 -14.36 -36.58
CA PRO A 18 11.38 -13.01 -36.50
C PRO A 18 10.60 -12.14 -37.49
N LEU A 19 9.78 -11.23 -36.96
CA LEU A 19 9.22 -10.13 -37.74
C LEU A 19 10.14 -8.92 -37.53
N SER A 20 11.12 -8.77 -38.41
CA SER A 20 11.49 -7.43 -38.87
C SER A 20 10.24 -6.80 -39.50
N THR A 21 10.15 -5.47 -39.47
CA THR A 21 9.24 -4.60 -40.26
C THR A 21 8.42 -3.66 -39.36
N ILE A 22 8.69 -2.37 -39.59
CA ILE A 22 7.94 -1.14 -39.24
C ILE A 22 8.22 -0.51 -37.87
N TYR A 23 9.29 0.28 -37.84
CA TYR A 23 9.38 1.49 -37.01
C TYR A 23 8.25 2.44 -37.42
N THR A 24 7.22 2.55 -36.59
CA THR A 24 6.33 3.72 -36.57
C THR A 24 6.32 4.24 -35.13
N PRO A 25 6.82 5.45 -34.85
CA PRO A 25 6.56 6.08 -33.57
C PRO A 25 5.08 6.47 -33.55
N VAL A 26 4.24 5.60 -32.99
CA VAL A 26 2.90 6.03 -32.61
C VAL A 26 3.08 7.08 -31.51
N SER A 27 2.71 8.31 -31.85
CA SER A 27 2.55 9.40 -30.90
C SER A 27 1.37 9.07 -29.99
N SER A 28 1.55 8.14 -29.07
CA SER A 28 0.61 7.89 -27.98
C SER A 28 0.83 8.96 -26.92
N SER A 29 0.16 10.09 -27.13
CA SER A 29 -0.54 10.84 -26.08
C SER A 29 0.10 10.79 -24.69
N SER A 30 1.00 11.72 -24.46
CA SER A 30 1.37 12.28 -23.18
C SER A 30 0.12 12.69 -22.37
N LEU A 31 -0.45 11.81 -21.55
CA LEU A 31 -1.53 12.18 -20.61
C LEU A 31 -1.71 11.19 -19.45
N SER A 32 -0.61 10.83 -18.79
CA SER A 32 -0.66 10.05 -17.54
C SER A 32 0.46 10.37 -16.56
N PHE A 33 1.00 11.59 -16.59
CA PHE A 33 2.05 12.05 -15.66
C PHE A 33 1.56 13.06 -14.59
N ASP A 34 0.30 13.49 -14.60
CA ASP A 34 -0.19 14.54 -13.67
C ASP A 34 -1.16 14.10 -12.57
N LYS A 35 -1.47 12.79 -12.44
CA LYS A 35 -2.36 12.33 -11.34
C LYS A 35 -1.64 11.99 -10.04
N GLU A 36 -0.32 11.79 -10.07
CA GLU A 36 0.46 11.67 -8.82
C GLU A 36 0.80 13.03 -8.19
N ALA A 37 0.88 14.08 -9.00
CA ALA A 37 1.35 15.39 -8.56
C ALA A 37 0.42 16.07 -7.53
N CYS A 38 -0.86 15.71 -7.49
CA CYS A 38 -1.86 16.40 -6.67
C CYS A 38 -2.46 15.56 -5.53
N PHE A 39 -1.77 14.53 -5.03
CA PHE A 39 -2.21 13.93 -3.76
C PHE A 39 -1.75 14.81 -2.58
N PRO A 40 -2.67 15.34 -1.75
CA PRO A 40 -2.37 16.42 -0.81
C PRO A 40 -1.69 15.96 0.49
N PHE A 41 -1.26 14.69 0.56
CA PHE A 41 -0.62 14.11 1.74
C PHE A 41 0.80 13.67 1.45
N LYS A 42 1.68 13.90 2.42
CA LYS A 42 3.08 13.46 2.41
C LYS A 42 3.17 11.93 2.40
N LYS A 43 4.17 11.38 1.73
CA LYS A 43 4.61 9.98 1.88
C LYS A 43 5.43 9.84 3.17
N TRP A 44 5.54 8.63 3.70
CA TRP A 44 6.25 8.37 4.97
C TRP A 44 7.69 8.94 5.02
N HIS A 45 8.43 8.84 3.91
CA HIS A 45 9.81 9.34 3.83
C HIS A 45 9.91 10.87 3.76
N GLU A 46 8.81 11.56 3.44
CA GLU A 46 8.73 13.03 3.40
C GLU A 46 8.41 13.63 4.78
N LEU A 47 8.05 12.79 5.76
CA LEU A 47 7.75 13.23 7.13
C LEU A 47 9.03 13.48 7.92
N ASN A 48 9.07 14.59 8.66
CA ASN A 48 10.10 14.83 9.66
C ASN A 48 9.88 13.95 10.92
N MET A 49 10.86 13.89 11.82
CA MET A 49 10.78 13.04 13.01
C MET A 49 9.57 13.36 13.90
N SER A 50 9.31 14.64 14.15
CA SER A 50 8.15 15.08 14.94
C SER A 50 6.82 14.63 14.33
N GLN A 51 6.67 14.74 13.01
CA GLN A 51 5.50 14.27 12.27
C GLN A 51 5.32 12.76 12.34
N LYS A 52 6.42 12.00 12.25
CA LYS A 52 6.38 10.54 12.41
C LYS A 52 5.93 10.16 13.82
N GLN A 53 6.50 10.79 14.84
CA GLN A 53 6.13 10.55 16.23
C GLN A 53 4.68 10.91 16.53
N GLU A 54 4.21 12.07 16.03
CA GLU A 54 2.81 12.49 16.14
C GLU A 54 1.88 11.46 15.49
N PHE A 55 2.19 11.03 14.26
CA PHE A 55 1.44 9.99 13.57
C PHE A 55 1.36 8.71 14.41
N ILE A 56 2.49 8.25 14.96
CA ILE A 56 2.56 7.01 15.75
C ILE A 56 1.67 7.11 16.99
N GLN A 57 1.80 8.18 17.77
CA GLN A 57 1.00 8.38 18.98
C GLN A 57 -0.51 8.41 18.65
N ARG A 58 -0.90 9.16 17.61
CA ARG A 58 -2.29 9.26 17.16
C ARG A 58 -2.81 7.93 16.59
N PHE A 59 -1.97 7.20 15.87
CA PHE A 59 -2.31 5.89 15.31
C PHE A 59 -2.56 4.87 16.41
N VAL A 60 -1.68 4.76 17.42
CA VAL A 60 -1.86 3.83 18.55
C VAL A 60 -3.14 4.16 19.32
N LYS A 61 -3.40 5.45 19.57
CA LYS A 61 -4.63 5.91 20.22
C LYS A 61 -5.88 5.59 19.41
N ASN A 62 -5.89 5.92 18.11
CA ASN A 62 -7.01 5.65 17.21
C ASN A 62 -7.26 4.14 17.05
N TYR A 63 -6.20 3.34 16.89
CA TYR A 63 -6.30 1.89 16.74
C TYR A 63 -6.92 1.25 17.99
N ARG A 64 -6.52 1.67 19.19
CA ARG A 64 -7.13 1.21 20.44
C ARG A 64 -8.59 1.60 20.56
N HIS A 65 -8.97 2.78 20.08
CA HIS A 65 -10.37 3.22 20.08
C HIS A 65 -11.23 2.38 19.13
N GLN A 66 -10.75 2.12 17.91
CA GLN A 66 -11.48 1.33 16.92
C GLN A 66 -11.54 -0.17 17.27
N TYR A 67 -10.49 -0.70 17.93
CA TYR A 67 -10.34 -2.13 18.21
C TYR A 67 -9.93 -2.37 19.66
N PRO A 68 -10.77 -2.06 20.66
CA PRO A 68 -10.38 -2.06 22.08
C PRO A 68 -9.88 -3.42 22.58
N SER A 69 -10.47 -4.52 22.08
CA SER A 69 -10.13 -5.89 22.50
C SER A 69 -9.01 -6.55 21.68
N SER A 70 -8.41 -5.82 20.74
CA SER A 70 -7.36 -6.37 19.86
C SER A 70 -6.04 -6.56 20.61
N LYS A 71 -5.49 -7.78 20.61
CA LYS A 71 -4.15 -8.08 21.18
C LYS A 71 -3.04 -7.21 20.56
N THR A 72 -3.21 -6.78 19.31
CA THR A 72 -2.30 -5.84 18.64
C THR A 72 -2.12 -4.52 19.39
N ASN A 73 -3.08 -4.10 20.24
CA ASN A 73 -2.93 -2.90 21.07
C ASN A 73 -1.69 -2.96 21.98
N VAL A 74 -1.41 -4.13 22.56
CA VAL A 74 -0.25 -4.34 23.44
C VAL A 74 1.04 -4.21 22.64
N SER A 75 1.11 -4.84 21.47
CA SER A 75 2.28 -4.77 20.58
C SER A 75 2.52 -3.35 20.06
N LEU A 76 1.48 -2.66 19.57
CA LEU A 76 1.59 -1.29 19.08
C LEU A 76 2.02 -0.32 20.18
N LYS A 77 1.48 -0.49 21.40
CA LYS A 77 1.91 0.30 22.53
C LYS A 77 3.38 0.02 22.85
N GLY A 78 3.79 -1.25 22.93
CA GLY A 78 5.16 -1.66 23.15
C GLY A 78 6.16 -1.03 22.16
N LEU A 79 5.81 -1.03 20.87
CA LEU A 79 6.63 -0.43 19.81
C LEU A 79 6.75 1.10 19.93
N SER A 80 5.73 1.76 20.48
CA SER A 80 5.73 3.22 20.66
C SER A 80 6.39 3.71 21.95
N ILE A 81 6.77 2.82 22.87
CA ILE A 81 7.40 3.19 24.15
C ILE A 81 8.85 3.66 23.89
N GLY A 82 9.29 4.72 24.55
CA GLY A 82 10.67 5.21 24.45
C GLY A 82 10.96 6.04 23.19
N MET A 83 9.98 6.15 22.29
CA MET A 83 10.16 6.79 20.99
C MET A 83 10.53 8.28 21.13
N ASP A 84 9.86 8.99 22.03
CA ASP A 84 10.09 10.42 22.26
C ASP A 84 11.44 10.64 22.97
N GLU A 85 11.75 9.77 23.94
CA GLU A 85 12.98 9.82 24.74
C GLU A 85 14.24 9.52 23.91
N HIS A 86 14.13 8.63 22.92
CA HIS A 86 15.25 8.22 22.07
C HIS A 86 15.31 8.97 20.73
N ASN A 87 14.41 9.93 20.48
CA ASN A 87 14.25 10.59 19.18
C ASN A 87 14.19 9.57 18.02
N ASP A 88 13.41 8.51 18.22
CA ASP A 88 13.26 7.40 17.28
C ASP A 88 11.89 7.47 16.58
N SER A 89 11.73 6.70 15.51
CA SER A 89 10.46 6.44 14.85
C SER A 89 10.43 5.00 14.33
N PRO A 90 9.80 4.05 15.04
CA PRO A 90 9.81 2.65 14.64
C PRO A 90 9.28 2.45 13.21
N SER A 91 10.14 1.95 12.32
CA SER A 91 9.88 1.84 10.88
C SER A 91 8.63 1.05 10.50
N VAL A 92 8.18 0.13 11.37
CA VAL A 92 6.94 -0.64 11.19
C VAL A 92 5.71 0.26 11.01
N PHE A 93 5.67 1.41 11.67
CA PHE A 93 4.57 2.37 11.50
C PHE A 93 4.57 3.01 10.12
N GLY A 94 5.71 3.07 9.43
CA GLY A 94 5.79 3.49 8.04
C GLY A 94 5.06 2.55 7.08
N ILE A 95 4.98 1.25 7.41
CA ILE A 95 4.19 0.28 6.64
C ILE A 95 2.70 0.63 6.77
N PHE A 96 2.22 0.85 8.00
CA PHE A 96 0.81 1.23 8.24
C PHE A 96 0.46 2.57 7.61
N TYR A 97 1.34 3.57 7.71
CA TYR A 97 1.17 4.86 7.06
C TYR A 97 0.99 4.70 5.55
N ASN A 98 1.89 3.94 4.91
CA ASN A 98 1.84 3.72 3.48
C ASN A 98 0.59 2.96 3.04
N ASP A 99 0.11 2.02 3.84
CA ASP A 99 -1.14 1.29 3.56
C ASP A 99 -2.36 2.24 3.58
N ILE A 100 -2.46 3.12 4.59
CA ILE A 100 -3.51 4.14 4.66
C ILE A 100 -3.40 5.10 3.48
N TRP A 101 -2.20 5.59 3.19
CA TRP A 101 -1.93 6.53 2.10
C TRP A 101 -2.34 5.93 0.74
N LYS A 102 -1.94 4.68 0.46
CA LYS A 102 -2.31 3.97 -0.77
C LYS A 102 -3.81 3.72 -0.87
N SER A 103 -4.43 3.27 0.22
CA SER A 103 -5.87 3.04 0.28
C SER A 103 -6.63 4.31 -0.07
N PHE A 104 -6.24 5.45 0.50
CA PHE A 104 -6.95 6.71 0.25
C PHE A 104 -6.67 7.28 -1.14
N LYS A 105 -5.43 7.15 -1.64
CA LYS A 105 -5.10 7.51 -3.02
C LYS A 105 -5.93 6.72 -4.04
N ASN A 106 -6.08 5.41 -3.84
CA ASN A 106 -6.86 4.56 -4.74
C ASN A 106 -8.35 4.92 -4.74
N GLU A 107 -8.90 5.25 -3.56
CA GLU A 107 -10.27 5.75 -3.42
C GLU A 107 -10.49 7.06 -4.18
N GLN A 108 -9.57 8.02 -4.04
CA GLN A 108 -9.64 9.31 -4.74
C GLN A 108 -9.52 9.19 -6.27
N LEU A 109 -8.77 8.21 -6.76
CA LEU A 109 -8.61 7.97 -8.19
C LEU A 109 -9.83 7.26 -8.83
N GLY A 110 -10.82 6.87 -8.03
CA GLY A 110 -11.98 6.11 -8.51
C GLY A 110 -11.62 4.72 -9.03
N THR A 111 -10.38 4.25 -8.78
CA THR A 111 -9.91 2.94 -9.18
C THR A 111 -10.48 1.90 -8.21
N ASN A 112 -11.79 1.67 -8.32
CA ASN A 112 -12.46 0.51 -7.72
C ASN A 112 -11.97 -0.74 -8.44
N ASN A 113 -10.73 -1.15 -8.18
CA ASN A 113 -10.34 -2.53 -8.44
C ASN A 113 -11.15 -3.37 -7.45
N ASP A 114 -12.24 -3.97 -7.91
CA ASP A 114 -13.12 -4.80 -7.07
C ASP A 114 -12.37 -5.97 -6.42
N ASN A 115 -11.18 -6.33 -6.93
CA ASN A 115 -10.26 -7.29 -6.32
C ASN A 115 -9.45 -6.76 -5.12
N MET A 116 -9.49 -5.47 -4.81
CA MET A 116 -8.79 -4.86 -3.67
C MET A 116 -9.74 -4.48 -2.52
N LYS A 117 -11.04 -4.76 -2.66
CA LYS A 117 -12.08 -4.56 -1.62
C LYS A 117 -12.01 -5.55 -0.46
N SER A 118 -10.94 -6.34 -0.32
CA SER A 118 -10.70 -7.06 0.93
C SER A 118 -10.37 -6.01 1.99
N GLY A 119 -11.38 -5.69 2.81
CA GLY A 119 -11.40 -4.56 3.72
C GLY A 119 -10.07 -4.38 4.45
N SER A 120 -9.29 -3.38 4.01
CA SER A 120 -8.10 -2.98 4.74
C SER A 120 -8.51 -2.72 6.18
N ARG A 121 -7.73 -3.24 7.14
CA ARG A 121 -7.91 -3.00 8.58
C ARG A 121 -7.96 -1.51 8.95
N PHE A 122 -7.55 -0.64 8.02
CA PHE A 122 -7.56 0.82 8.13
C PHE A 122 -8.61 1.50 7.24
N SER A 123 -9.63 0.77 6.79
CA SER A 123 -10.75 1.29 5.98
C SER A 123 -11.61 2.32 6.71
N HIS A 124 -11.63 2.29 8.05
CA HIS A 124 -12.40 3.25 8.83
C HIS A 124 -11.90 4.68 8.58
N PRO A 125 -12.79 5.67 8.33
CA PRO A 125 -12.41 7.04 7.99
C PRO A 125 -11.47 7.73 8.99
N SER A 126 -11.51 7.32 10.27
CA SER A 126 -10.61 7.88 11.30
C SER A 126 -9.13 7.66 11.00
N PHE A 127 -8.75 6.60 10.26
CA PHE A 127 -7.36 6.39 9.86
C PHE A 127 -6.92 7.38 8.78
N LYS A 128 -7.81 7.81 7.89
CA LYS A 128 -7.49 8.82 6.85
C LYS A 128 -7.14 10.17 7.47
N GLN A 129 -7.78 10.51 8.59
CA GLN A 129 -7.52 11.74 9.35
C GLN A 129 -6.13 11.77 10.03
N LEU A 130 -5.40 10.65 10.02
CA LEU A 130 -4.03 10.57 10.54
C LEU A 130 -2.97 10.95 9.49
N LEU A 131 -3.35 11.04 8.22
CA LEU A 131 -2.42 11.44 7.16
C LEU A 131 -2.02 12.90 7.32
N ILE A 132 -0.76 13.19 7.00
CA ILE A 132 -0.16 14.51 7.18
C ILE A 132 -0.15 15.23 5.84
N GLN A 133 -0.70 16.44 5.80
CA GLN A 133 -0.76 17.25 4.60
C GLN A 133 0.63 17.74 4.19
N LYS A 134 0.80 17.97 2.88
CA LYS A 134 2.03 18.53 2.30
C LYS A 134 2.37 19.90 2.87
#